data_AF-A0A1F2S3B8-F1
#
_entry.id   AF-A0A1F2S3B8-F1
#
_cell.length_a   1.000
_cell.length_b   1.000
_cell.length_c   1.000
_cell.angle_alpha   90.00
_cell.angle_beta   90.00
_cell.angle_gamma   90.00
#
_symmetry.space_group_name_H-M   'P 1'
#
loop_
_entity.id
_entity.type
_entity.pdbx_description
1 polymer ?
#
loop_
_entity_poly.entity_id
_entity_poly.type
_entity_poly.pdbx_seq_one_letter_code
_entity_poly.pdbx_strand_id
1 'polypeptide(L)'
;MRASLRVESMGSCRVSGVTAARMLQEGFARVGRAEMVRLRRKLAMLDAQQRAIVEGVVAHVVEALAADAVRLLATQPEQHVVDSVVHVFGLSAGDGER
;
A
#
# COMPACT_ATOMS: atom_id res chain seq x y z
N MET A 1 -33.29 -22.02 -23.67
CA MET A 1 -32.00 -22.43 -23.07
C MET A 1 -31.35 -21.19 -22.44
N ARG A 2 -31.45 -21.01 -21.12
CA ARG A 2 -30.76 -19.92 -20.40
C ARG A 2 -29.45 -20.48 -19.84
N ALA A 3 -28.33 -19.99 -20.35
CA ALA A 3 -27.02 -20.29 -19.81
C ALA A 3 -26.92 -19.66 -18.41
N SER A 4 -26.89 -20.51 -17.38
CA SER A 4 -26.68 -20.12 -16.01
C SER A 4 -25.18 -19.88 -15.82
N LEU A 5 -24.74 -18.62 -15.86
CA LEU A 5 -23.38 -18.25 -15.48
C LEU A 5 -23.24 -18.43 -13.97
N ARG A 6 -22.68 -19.57 -13.55
CA ARG A 6 -22.13 -19.74 -12.21
C ARG A 6 -20.87 -18.88 -12.12
N VAL A 7 -20.96 -17.76 -11.42
CA VAL A 7 -19.77 -17.09 -10.88
C VAL A 7 -19.29 -17.99 -9.75
N GLU A 8 -18.26 -18.79 -10.03
CA GLU A 8 -17.54 -19.52 -9.01
C GLU A 8 -16.87 -18.49 -8.10
N SER A 9 -17.48 -18.29 -6.93
CA SER A 9 -16.87 -17.61 -5.80
C SER A 9 -15.65 -18.43 -5.38
N MET A 10 -14.51 -18.23 -6.05
CA MET A 10 -13.20 -18.57 -5.51
C MET A 10 -13.14 -17.92 -4.13
N GLY A 11 -12.96 -18.76 -3.10
CA GLY A 11 -13.02 -18.36 -1.71
C GLY A 11 -12.17 -17.12 -1.45
N SER A 12 -12.84 -15.97 -1.33
CA SER A 12 -12.21 -14.73 -0.91
C SER A 12 -11.77 -14.95 0.54
N CYS A 13 -10.48 -15.23 0.74
CA CYS A 13 -9.86 -15.10 2.04
C CYS A 13 -10.08 -13.65 2.48
N ARG A 14 -11.10 -13.42 3.31
CA ARG A 14 -11.45 -12.08 3.79
C ARG A 14 -10.24 -11.49 4.52
N VAL A 15 -9.59 -10.54 3.88
CA VAL A 15 -8.51 -9.77 4.50
C VAL A 15 -9.15 -8.90 5.58
N SER A 16 -8.60 -8.96 6.80
CA SER A 16 -9.08 -8.08 7.88
C SER A 16 -8.65 -6.63 7.60
N GLY A 17 -9.41 -5.66 8.10
CA GLY A 17 -9.05 -4.23 7.97
C GLY A 17 -7.65 -3.92 8.52
N VAL A 18 -7.27 -4.52 9.65
CA VAL A 18 -5.92 -4.38 10.23
C VAL A 18 -4.84 -4.95 9.31
N THR A 19 -5.11 -6.11 8.70
CA THR A 19 -4.19 -6.73 7.73
C THR A 19 -4.05 -5.85 6.48
N ALA A 20 -5.16 -5.37 5.92
CA ALA A 20 -5.17 -4.48 4.77
C ALA A 20 -4.44 -3.16 5.07
N ALA A 21 -4.65 -2.59 6.26
CA ALA A 21 -3.94 -1.39 6.72
C ALA A 21 -2.42 -1.59 6.75
N ARG A 22 -1.97 -2.72 7.30
CA ARG A 22 -0.53 -3.07 7.33
C ARG A 22 0.04 -3.24 5.92
N MET A 23 -0.66 -3.97 5.05
CA MET A 23 -0.22 -4.19 3.67
C MET A 23 -0.16 -2.88 2.88
N LEU A 24 -1.13 -1.99 3.08
CA LEU A 24 -1.15 -0.66 2.46
C LEU A 24 0.06 0.16 2.92
N GLN A 25 0.32 0.19 4.23
CA GLN A 25 1.48 0.89 4.81
C GLN A 25 2.80 0.35 4.26
N GLU A 26 2.95 -0.97 4.17
CA GLU A 26 4.14 -1.62 3.58
C GLU A 26 4.28 -1.31 2.08
N GLY A 27 3.17 -1.27 1.34
CA GLY A 27 3.12 -0.90 -0.07
C GLY A 27 3.61 0.53 -0.30
N PHE A 28 3.08 1.50 0.44
CA PHE A 28 3.51 2.90 0.39
C PHE A 28 4.99 3.06 0.78
N ALA A 29 5.44 2.39 1.84
CA ALA A 29 6.84 2.41 2.24
C ALA A 29 7.78 1.86 1.14
N ARG A 30 7.33 0.84 0.39
CA ARG A 30 8.07 0.29 -0.77
C ARG A 30 8.16 1.31 -1.90
N VAL A 31 7.08 2.03 -2.19
CA VAL A 31 7.08 3.13 -3.17
C VAL A 31 8.07 4.22 -2.73
N GLY A 32 8.05 4.64 -1.47
CA GLY A 32 9.00 5.63 -0.94
C GLY A 32 10.45 5.23 -1.14
N ARG A 33 10.81 3.97 -0.84
CA ARG A 33 12.17 3.45 -1.09
C ARG A 33 12.52 3.44 -2.58
N ALA A 34 11.59 3.04 -3.45
CA ALA A 34 11.81 3.03 -4.89
C ALA A 34 12.04 4.45 -5.44
N GLU A 35 11.30 5.44 -4.94
CA GLU A 35 11.51 6.84 -5.30
C GLU A 35 12.86 7.37 -4.82
N MET A 36 13.29 7.03 -3.59
CA MET A 36 14.63 7.39 -3.12
C MET A 36 15.75 6.81 -4.00
N VAL A 37 15.59 5.56 -4.48
CA VAL A 37 16.51 4.95 -5.44
C VAL A 37 16.54 5.72 -6.76
N ARG A 38 15.38 6.13 -7.29
CA ARG A 38 15.29 6.95 -8.51
C ARG A 38 15.94 8.32 -8.34
N LEU A 39 15.78 8.93 -7.16
CA LEU A 39 16.34 10.24 -6.84
C LEU A 39 17.85 10.19 -6.57
N ARG A 40 18.43 9.02 -6.26
CA ARG A 40 19.84 8.87 -5.84
C ARG A 40 20.86 9.67 -6.66
N ARG A 41 20.74 9.67 -8.00
CA ARG A 41 21.65 10.43 -8.88
C ARG A 41 21.48 11.95 -8.74
N LYS A 42 20.24 12.42 -8.55
CA LYS A 42 19.93 13.85 -8.35
C LYS A 42 20.38 14.33 -6.97
N LEU A 43 20.31 13.45 -5.97
CA LEU A 43 20.75 13.74 -4.61
C LEU A 43 22.27 13.60 -4.40
N ALA A 44 23.02 13.17 -5.43
CA ALA A 44 24.47 12.98 -5.33
C ALA A 44 25.23 14.29 -5.12
N MET A 45 24.67 15.42 -5.60
CA MET A 45 25.25 16.76 -5.45
C MET A 45 24.91 17.43 -4.12
N LEU A 46 24.01 16.82 -3.33
CA LEU A 46 23.58 17.36 -2.04
C LEU A 46 24.52 16.88 -0.93
N ASP A 47 24.71 17.74 0.06
CA ASP A 47 25.37 17.34 1.30
C ASP A 47 24.47 16.40 2.14
N ALA A 48 25.03 15.87 3.23
CA ALA A 48 24.33 14.92 4.08
C ALA A 48 23.06 15.51 4.73
N GLN A 49 23.07 16.79 5.11
CA GLN A 49 21.93 17.45 5.74
C GLN A 49 20.79 17.66 4.74
N GLN A 50 21.10 18.17 3.55
CA GLN A 50 20.15 18.35 2.45
C GLN A 50 19.54 17.02 2.02
N ARG A 51 20.34 15.95 1.96
CA ARG A 51 19.83 14.60 1.65
C ARG A 51 18.87 14.11 2.73
N ALA A 52 19.21 14.29 4.01
CA ALA A 52 18.33 13.92 5.12
C ALA A 52 17.00 14.70 5.09
N ILE A 53 17.01 15.97 4.68
CA ILE A 53 15.79 16.76 4.48
C ILE A 53 14.93 16.14 3.38
N VAL A 54 15.51 15.79 2.22
CA VAL A 54 14.76 15.17 1.13
C VAL A 54 14.19 13.82 1.54
N GLU A 55 14.98 12.99 2.22
CA GLU A 55 14.53 11.71 2.77
C GLU A 55 13.34 11.90 3.74
N GLY A 56 13.42 12.89 4.63
CA GLY A 56 12.35 13.25 5.55
C GLY A 56 11.09 13.72 4.83
N VAL A 57 11.21 14.54 3.78
CA VAL A 57 10.08 14.97 2.95
C VAL A 57 9.42 13.78 2.26
N VAL A 58 10.20 12.88 1.66
CA VAL A 58 9.65 11.69 1.00
C VAL A 58 8.93 10.79 2.00
N ALA A 59 9.53 10.54 3.17
CA ALA A 59 8.90 9.76 4.23
C ALA A 59 7.57 10.39 4.69
N HIS A 60 7.56 11.70 4.91
CA HIS A 60 6.37 12.43 5.33
C HIS A 60 5.25 12.37 4.28
N VAL A 61 5.57 12.57 3.00
CA VAL A 61 4.58 12.49 1.91
C VAL A 61 3.99 11.09 1.81
N VAL A 62 4.82 10.05 1.87
CA VAL A 62 4.39 8.65 1.82
C VAL A 62 3.48 8.30 2.99
N GLU A 63 3.84 8.75 4.19
CA GLU A 63 3.03 8.55 5.39
C GLU A 63 1.69 9.29 5.30
N ALA A 64 1.71 10.57 4.90
CA ALA A 64 0.52 11.40 4.78
C ALA A 64 -0.49 10.84 3.76
N LEU A 65 0.00 10.29 2.63
CA LEU A 65 -0.85 9.66 1.61
C LEU A 65 -1.55 8.40 2.11
N ALA A 66 -0.92 7.64 3.01
CA ALA A 66 -1.47 6.40 3.55
C ALA A 66 -2.30 6.60 4.82
N ALA A 67 -2.04 7.66 5.59
CA ALA A 67 -2.49 7.83 6.97
C ALA A 67 -4.01 7.68 7.16
N ASP A 68 -4.80 8.36 6.34
CA ASP A 68 -6.26 8.33 6.47
C ASP A 68 -6.85 6.96 6.13
N ALA A 69 -6.37 6.33 5.05
CA ALA A 69 -6.80 5.01 4.65
C ALA A 69 -6.40 3.95 5.69
N VAL A 70 -5.16 3.99 6.19
CA VAL A 70 -4.67 3.10 7.25
C VAL A 70 -5.52 3.25 8.52
N ARG A 71 -5.79 4.49 8.95
CA ARG A 71 -6.62 4.76 10.13
C ARG A 71 -8.04 4.23 9.96
N LEU A 72 -8.67 4.49 8.80
CA LEU A 72 -10.03 4.05 8.51
C LEU A 72 -10.13 2.51 8.51
N LEU A 73 -9.21 1.83 7.84
CA LEU A 73 -9.14 0.37 7.81
C LEU A 73 -8.88 -0.26 9.18
N ALA A 74 -8.10 0.40 10.04
CA ALA A 74 -7.77 -0.12 11.37
C ALA A 74 -8.89 0.09 12.41
N THR A 75 -9.75 1.10 12.24
CA THR A 75 -10.72 1.51 13.28
C THR A 75 -12.17 1.20 12.95
N GLN A 76 -12.57 1.32 11.68
CA GLN A 76 -13.95 1.10 11.23
C GLN A 76 -13.96 0.37 9.88
N PRO A 77 -13.53 -0.90 9.83
CA PRO A 77 -13.44 -1.64 8.58
C PRO A 77 -14.83 -2.05 8.09
N GLU A 78 -15.41 -1.26 7.21
CA GLU A 78 -16.49 -1.73 6.34
C GLU A 78 -15.89 -2.67 5.29
N GLN A 79 -16.36 -3.93 5.24
CA GLN A 79 -15.72 -4.98 4.43
C GLN A 79 -15.58 -4.60 2.95
N HIS A 80 -16.58 -3.91 2.38
CA HIS A 80 -16.53 -3.48 0.98
C HIS A 80 -15.43 -2.43 0.72
N VAL A 81 -15.09 -1.60 1.73
CA VAL A 81 -13.97 -0.66 1.66
C VAL A 81 -12.65 -1.41 1.71
N VAL A 82 -12.54 -2.41 2.59
CA VAL A 82 -11.37 -3.28 2.68
C VAL A 82 -11.11 -3.98 1.33
N ASP A 83 -12.14 -4.60 0.77
CA ASP A 83 -12.06 -5.30 -0.51
C ASP A 83 -11.69 -4.34 -1.65
N SER A 84 -12.24 -3.12 -1.65
CA SER A 84 -11.92 -2.08 -2.64
C SER A 84 -10.46 -1.62 -2.54
N VAL A 85 -9.95 -1.36 -1.34
CA VAL A 85 -8.54 -0.99 -1.13
C VAL A 85 -7.62 -2.13 -1.54
N VAL A 86 -7.95 -3.37 -1.15
CA VAL A 86 -7.19 -4.55 -1.54
C VAL A 86 -7.12 -4.68 -3.06
N HIS A 87 -8.24 -4.47 -3.75
CA HIS A 87 -8.29 -4.55 -5.21
C HIS A 87 -7.51 -3.41 -5.89
N VAL A 88 -7.78 -2.14 -5.51
CA VAL A 88 -7.17 -0.96 -6.13
C VAL A 88 -5.65 -0.94 -5.97
N PHE A 89 -5.14 -1.34 -4.80
CA PHE A 89 -3.71 -1.35 -4.52
C PHE A 89 -3.04 -2.70 -4.79
N GLY A 90 -3.79 -3.69 -5.31
CA GLY A 90 -3.26 -5.03 -5.56
C GLY A 90 -2.67 -5.69 -4.32
N LEU A 91 -3.29 -5.48 -3.16
CA LEU A 91 -2.82 -5.99 -1.87
C LEU A 91 -3.13 -7.49 -1.76
N SER A 92 -2.27 -8.32 -2.31
CA SER A 92 -2.34 -9.76 -2.04
C SER A 92 -1.51 -10.06 -0.80
N ALA A 93 -2.09 -10.82 0.15
CA ALA A 93 -1.28 -11.45 1.18
C ALA A 93 -0.30 -12.34 0.43
N GLY A 94 0.91 -11.83 0.21
CA GLY A 94 1.88 -12.56 -0.58
C GLY A 94 2.06 -13.91 0.05
N ASP A 95 1.76 -14.97 -0.70
CA ASP A 95 2.55 -16.18 -0.59
C ASP A 95 4.01 -15.71 -0.64
N GLY A 96 4.75 -15.92 0.45
CA GLY A 96 6.16 -15.58 0.51
C GLY A 96 6.93 -16.44 -0.47
N GLU A 97 6.95 -16.08 -1.75
CA GLU A 97 7.71 -16.68 -2.84
C GLU A 97 7.81 -15.59 -3.94
N ARG A 98 8.95 -15.09 -4.43
CA ARG A 98 10.38 -15.44 -4.42
C ARG A 98 11.18 -14.15 -4.68
#